data_AF-A0A7W0PBU9-F1
#
_entry.id   AF-A0A7W0PBU9-F1
#
_cell.length_a   1.000
_cell.length_b   1.000
_cell.length_c   1.000
_cell.angle_alpha   90.00
_cell.angle_beta   90.00
_cell.angle_gamma   90.00
#
_symmetry.space_group_name_H-M   'P 1'
#
loop_
_entity.id
_entity.type
_entity.pdbx_description
1 polymer ?
#
loop_
_entity_poly.entity_id
_entity_poly.type
_entity_poly.pdbx_seq_one_letter_code
_entity_poly.pdbx_strand_id
1 'polypeptide(L)'
;NAARSPTFYEFESGDLLELYRELDDLDEQVIVNYHSHTATEPYPSRTDISYASGPLADPATHYVLVSTREHGNDEGPVEFRSYRILDGEVTEEPVEIIAD
;
A
#
# COMPACT_ATOMS: atom_id res chain seq x y z
N ASN A 1 -3.34 10.66 2.46
CA ASN A 1 -1.91 10.99 2.61
C ASN A 1 -1.77 12.25 3.47
N ALA A 2 -1.57 12.07 4.77
CA ALA A 2 -1.39 13.14 5.76
C ALA A 2 -0.15 13.99 5.47
N ALA A 3 0.94 13.34 5.04
CA ALA A 3 2.20 14.00 4.73
C ALA A 3 2.15 14.95 3.53
N ARG A 4 1.14 14.83 2.65
CA ARG A 4 1.04 15.55 1.36
C ARG A 4 2.33 15.49 0.55
N SER A 5 3.08 14.40 0.70
CA SER A 5 4.38 14.22 0.09
C SER A 5 4.24 13.51 -1.26
N PRO A 6 5.03 13.91 -2.29
CA PRO A 6 5.08 13.21 -3.57
C PRO A 6 5.91 11.92 -3.52
N THR A 7 6.64 11.66 -2.43
CA THR A 7 7.62 10.55 -2.34
C THR A 7 7.35 9.56 -1.21
N PHE A 8 6.41 9.85 -0.32
CA PHE A 8 5.97 8.91 0.70
C PHE A 8 4.52 9.19 1.09
N TYR A 9 3.89 8.18 1.69
CA TYR A 9 2.59 8.33 2.32
C TYR A 9 2.72 8.23 3.84
N GLU A 10 1.78 8.89 4.51
CA GLU A 10 1.60 8.76 5.95
C GLU A 10 0.10 8.76 6.23
N PHE A 11 -0.33 7.88 7.13
CA PHE A 11 -1.68 7.92 7.68
C PHE A 11 -1.72 8.93 8.83
N GLU A 12 -2.83 9.65 8.97
CA GLU A 12 -3.08 10.41 10.20
C GLU A 12 -3.09 9.42 11.37
N SER A 13 -2.25 9.63 12.39
CA SER A 13 -2.04 8.62 13.44
C SER A 13 -3.30 8.39 14.29
N GLY A 14 -4.19 9.38 14.39
CA GLY A 14 -5.48 9.26 15.06
C GLY A 14 -6.43 8.33 14.31
N ASP A 15 -6.60 8.57 13.01
CA ASP A 15 -7.45 7.77 12.12
C ASP A 15 -6.95 6.32 12.05
N LEU A 16 -5.62 6.12 11.99
CA LEU A 16 -5.03 4.79 11.98
C LEU A 16 -5.32 4.02 13.27
N LEU A 17 -5.22 4.68 14.43
CA LEU A 17 -5.54 4.08 15.72
C LEU A 17 -7.02 3.72 15.84
N GLU A 18 -7.92 4.56 15.32
CA GLU A 18 -9.36 4.29 15.30
C GLU A 18 -9.68 3.08 14.42
N LEU A 19 -9.11 3.02 13.21
CA LEU A 19 -9.26 1.88 12.29
C LEU A 19 -8.80 0.57 12.95
N TYR A 20 -7.62 0.52 13.57
CA TYR A 20 -7.14 -0.71 14.20
C TYR A 20 -8.00 -1.15 15.40
N ARG A 21 -8.66 -0.23 16.09
CA ARG A 21 -9.63 -0.59 17.14
C ARG A 21 -10.89 -1.20 16.56
N GLU A 22 -11.41 -0.63 15.47
CA GLU A 22 -12.58 -1.18 14.78
C GLU A 22 -12.31 -2.59 14.23
N LEU A 23 -11.13 -2.80 13.63
CA LEU A 23 -10.71 -4.13 13.17
C LEU A 23 -10.63 -5.13 14.34
N ASP A 24 -10.02 -4.75 15.47
CA ASP A 24 -9.94 -5.61 16.67
C ASP A 24 -11.33 -5.94 17.24
N ASP A 25 -12.23 -4.95 17.32
CA ASP A 25 -13.61 -5.14 17.78
C ASP A 25 -14.42 -6.10 16.87
N LEU A 26 -14.05 -6.17 15.59
CA LEU A 26 -14.68 -7.03 14.59
C LEU A 26 -13.95 -8.36 14.35
N ASP A 27 -12.82 -8.62 15.03
CA ASP A 27 -11.92 -9.76 14.75
C ASP A 27 -11.46 -9.81 13.28
N GLU A 28 -11.21 -8.63 12.71
CA GLU A 28 -10.75 -8.42 11.33
C GLU A 28 -9.27 -8.00 11.27
N GLN A 29 -8.67 -8.16 10.10
CA GLN A 29 -7.26 -7.83 9.86
C GLN A 29 -7.07 -7.12 8.52
N VAL A 30 -5.98 -6.35 8.41
CA VAL A 30 -5.64 -5.64 7.16
C VAL A 30 -5.09 -6.63 6.13
N ILE A 31 -5.88 -6.92 5.09
CA ILE A 31 -5.46 -7.79 4.00
C ILE A 31 -4.71 -7.03 2.91
N VAL A 32 -5.10 -5.80 2.60
CA VAL A 32 -4.49 -4.99 1.55
C VAL A 32 -4.19 -3.58 2.06
N ASN A 33 -2.95 -3.15 1.88
CA ASN A 33 -2.56 -1.75 1.94
C ASN A 33 -2.21 -1.29 0.52
N TYR A 34 -2.86 -0.23 0.05
CA TYR A 34 -2.62 0.28 -1.29
C TYR A 34 -2.33 1.77 -1.31
N HIS A 35 -1.44 2.16 -2.23
CA HIS A 35 -1.14 3.57 -2.49
C HIS A 35 -0.68 3.77 -3.93
N SER A 36 -0.56 5.04 -4.34
CA SER A 36 -0.14 5.40 -5.68
C SER A 36 1.21 6.09 -5.74
N HIS A 37 1.95 5.81 -6.81
CA HIS A 37 3.16 6.52 -7.20
C HIS A 37 2.84 7.43 -8.38
N THR A 38 3.03 8.74 -8.21
CA THR A 38 2.66 9.73 -9.25
C THR A 38 3.78 10.02 -10.24
N ALA A 39 5.00 9.56 -9.98
CA ALA A 39 6.18 9.86 -10.80
C ALA A 39 7.10 8.66 -11.05
N THR A 40 6.84 7.52 -10.41
CA THR A 40 7.72 6.33 -10.46
C THR A 40 6.93 5.07 -10.76
N GLU A 41 7.64 4.03 -11.16
CA GLU A 41 7.10 2.67 -11.27
C GLU A 41 6.43 2.21 -9.96
N PRO A 42 5.42 1.32 -10.04
CA PRO A 42 4.72 0.80 -8.88
C PRO A 42 5.57 -0.28 -8.21
N TYR A 43 6.75 0.07 -7.74
CA TYR A 43 7.66 -0.80 -7.00
C TYR A 43 7.90 -0.22 -5.59
N PRO A 44 7.89 -1.04 -4.52
CA PRO A 44 8.06 -0.54 -3.15
C PRO A 44 9.34 0.27 -2.97
N SER A 45 9.21 1.50 -2.51
CA SER A 45 10.32 2.34 -2.11
C SER A 45 10.93 1.85 -0.79
N ARG A 46 12.11 2.38 -0.44
CA ARG A 46 12.72 2.11 0.88
C ARG A 46 11.80 2.49 2.05
N THR A 47 10.99 3.52 1.88
CA THR A 47 10.04 3.96 2.90
C THR A 47 8.87 2.98 3.01
N ASP A 48 8.35 2.50 1.89
CA ASP A 48 7.28 1.48 1.87
C ASP A 48 7.73 0.21 2.60
N ILE A 49 8.94 -0.26 2.28
CA ILE A 49 9.56 -1.44 2.92
C ILE A 49 9.74 -1.22 4.42
N SER A 50 10.16 -0.02 4.84
CA SER A 50 10.32 0.31 6.26
C SER A 50 9.00 0.29 7.02
N TYR A 51 7.90 0.78 6.42
CA TYR A 51 6.58 0.71 7.04
C TYR A 51 6.07 -0.74 7.10
N ALA A 52 6.28 -1.49 6.04
CA ALA A 52 5.90 -2.89 5.93
C ALA A 52 6.70 -3.84 6.83
N SER A 53 7.79 -3.38 7.43
CA SER A 53 8.62 -4.15 8.37
C SER A 53 8.51 -3.61 9.81
N GLY A 54 7.59 -2.68 10.05
CA GLY A 54 7.42 -2.01 11.34
C GLY A 54 6.60 -2.82 12.36
N PRO A 55 6.36 -2.27 13.57
CA PRO A 55 5.62 -2.95 14.65
C PRO A 55 4.15 -3.27 14.33
N LEU A 56 3.58 -2.61 13.32
CA LEU A 56 2.21 -2.81 12.86
C LEU A 56 2.13 -3.69 11.61
N ALA A 57 3.27 -4.26 11.18
CA ALA A 57 3.32 -5.14 10.03
C ALA A 57 2.62 -6.46 10.33
N ASP A 58 1.56 -6.76 9.57
CA ASP A 58 0.97 -8.08 9.52
C ASP A 58 1.59 -8.84 8.33
N PRO A 59 2.20 -10.02 8.56
CA PRO A 59 2.69 -10.86 7.48
C PRO A 59 1.63 -11.19 6.44
N ALA A 60 0.34 -11.16 6.76
CA ALA A 60 -0.74 -11.43 5.82
C ALA A 60 -1.05 -10.25 4.87
N THR A 61 -0.57 -9.04 5.15
CA THR A 61 -0.86 -7.87 4.33
C THR A 61 -0.17 -7.92 2.96
N HIS A 62 -0.95 -7.63 1.92
CA HIS A 62 -0.50 -7.44 0.54
C HIS A 62 -0.35 -5.94 0.25
N TYR A 63 0.75 -5.56 -0.41
CA TYR A 63 1.07 -4.18 -0.74
C TYR A 63 0.81 -3.94 -2.22
N VAL A 64 -0.29 -3.26 -2.49
CA VAL A 64 -0.75 -2.98 -3.85
C VAL A 64 -0.33 -1.58 -4.25
N LEU A 65 0.48 -1.48 -5.32
CA LEU A 65 0.99 -0.22 -5.81
C LEU A 65 0.40 0.09 -7.18
N VAL A 66 -0.05 1.33 -7.34
CA VAL A 66 -0.58 1.85 -8.60
C VAL A 66 0.28 3.01 -9.09
N SER A 67 0.82 2.92 -10.30
CA SER A 67 1.55 4.02 -10.91
C SER A 67 0.65 4.82 -11.83
N THR A 68 0.59 6.13 -11.60
CA THR A 68 -0.09 7.12 -12.44
C THR A 68 0.90 7.96 -13.24
N ARG A 69 2.19 7.58 -13.26
CA ARG A 69 3.28 8.40 -13.83
C ARG A 69 3.07 8.82 -15.28
N GLU A 70 2.33 8.03 -16.06
CA GLU A 70 2.12 8.25 -17.49
C GLU A 70 1.05 9.32 -17.79
N HIS A 71 0.06 9.49 -16.91
CA HIS A 71 -1.08 10.40 -17.12
C HIS A 71 -1.32 11.40 -15.97
N GLY A 72 -0.61 11.26 -14.86
CA GLY A 72 -0.73 12.12 -13.70
C GLY A 72 -2.15 12.16 -13.14
N ASN A 73 -2.75 13.36 -13.11
CA ASN A 73 -4.11 13.59 -12.61
C ASN A 73 -5.18 13.43 -13.70
N ASP A 74 -4.79 13.26 -14.96
CA ASP A 74 -5.72 13.10 -16.07
C ASP A 74 -6.18 11.62 -16.17
N GLU A 75 -7.18 11.34 -16.99
CA GLU A 75 -7.58 9.95 -17.27
C GLU A 75 -6.52 9.26 -18.13
N GLY A 76 -6.19 8.00 -17.81
CA GLY A 76 -5.21 7.23 -18.57
C GLY A 76 -4.99 5.82 -18.02
N PRO A 77 -4.14 5.03 -18.70
CA PRO A 77 -3.80 3.69 -18.25
C PRO A 77 -2.92 3.74 -17.00
N VAL A 78 -3.25 2.94 -15.99
CA VAL A 78 -2.41 2.76 -14.80
C VAL A 78 -1.63 1.45 -14.88
N GLU A 79 -0.43 1.45 -14.32
CA GLU A 79 0.26 0.20 -14.00
C GLU A 79 -0.09 -0.22 -12.59
N PHE A 80 -0.47 -1.48 -12.42
CA PHE A 80 -0.92 -2.05 -11.16
C PHE A 80 -0.07 -3.29 -10.84
N ARG A 81 0.45 -3.38 -9.62
CA ARG A 81 1.26 -4.51 -9.13
C ARG A 81 0.98 -4.79 -7.65
N SER A 82 1.17 -6.04 -7.24
CA SER A 82 1.05 -6.46 -5.83
C SER A 82 2.36 -7.06 -5.34
N TYR A 83 2.66 -6.83 -4.07
CA TYR A 83 3.88 -7.29 -3.42
C TYR A 83 3.61 -7.85 -2.03
N ARG A 84 4.37 -8.90 -1.70
CA ARG A 84 4.60 -9.37 -0.34
C ARG A 84 5.89 -8.76 0.15
N ILE A 85 5.85 -8.14 1.34
CA ILE A 85 7.04 -7.59 1.98
C ILE A 85 7.17 -8.24 3.35
N LEU A 86 8.20 -9.08 3.52
CA LEU A 86 8.45 -9.84 4.74
C LEU A 86 9.91 -9.69 5.15
N ASP A 87 10.16 -9.27 6.39
CA ASP A 87 11.52 -9.05 6.92
C ASP A 87 12.39 -8.15 6.00
N GLY A 88 11.76 -7.18 5.32
CA GLY A 88 12.41 -6.29 4.36
C GLY A 88 12.61 -6.85 2.96
N GLU A 89 12.29 -8.13 2.72
CA GLU A 89 12.37 -8.79 1.41
C GLU A 89 11.10 -8.53 0.61
N VAL A 90 11.25 -8.05 -0.63
CA VAL A 90 10.14 -7.70 -1.53
C VAL A 90 9.96 -8.81 -2.58
N THR A 91 8.77 -9.39 -2.63
CA THR A 91 8.37 -10.39 -3.63
C THR A 91 7.14 -9.91 -4.39
N GLU A 92 7.24 -9.77 -5.71
CA GLU A 92 6.08 -9.48 -6.56
C GLU A 92 5.19 -10.72 -6.67
N GLU A 93 3.88 -10.55 -6.59
CA GLU A 93 2.91 -11.62 -6.72
C GLU A 93 1.94 -11.37 -7.90
N PRO A 94 1.55 -12.42 -8.63
CA PRO A 94 0.60 -12.27 -9.73
C PRO A 94 -0.77 -11.90 -9.20
N VAL A 95 -1.50 -11.06 -9.96
CA VAL A 95 -2.88 -10.71 -9.67
C VAL A 95 -3.78 -11.15 -10.80
N GLU A 96 -4.87 -11.83 -10.45
CA GLU A 96 -5.96 -12.18 -11.34
C GLU A 96 -7.17 -11.34 -10.99
N ILE A 97 -7.70 -10.62 -11.98
CA ILE A 97 -8.94 -9.87 -11.82
C ILE A 97 -10.08 -10.80 -12.20
N ILE A 98 -10.90 -11.14 -11.20
CA ILE A 98 -12.08 -11.98 -11.40
C ILE A 98 -13.27 -11.05 -11.69
N ALA A 99 -13.94 -11.26 -12.82
CA ALA A 99 -15.19 -10.57 -13.11
C ALA A 99 -16.36 -11.31 -12.46
N ASP A 100 -17.33 -10.55 -11.95
CA ASP A 100 -18.62 -11.08 -11.46
C ASP A 100 -19.52 -11.61 -12.60
#